data_AF-A0A060ZHM0-F1
#
_entry.id   AF-A0A060ZHM0-F1
#
_cell.length_a   1.000
_cell.length_b   1.000
_cell.length_c   1.000
_cell.angle_alpha   90.00
_cell.angle_beta   90.00
_cell.angle_gamma   90.00
#
_symmetry.space_group_name_H-M   'P 1'
#
loop_
_entity.id
_entity.type
_entity.pdbx_description
1 polymer ?
#
loop_
_entity_poly.entity_id
_entity_poly.type
_entity_poly.pdbx_seq_one_letter_code
_entity_poly.pdbx_strand_id
1 'polypeptide(L)'
;MPAVFVHGNPETAAVWDLLLAELEAAGTAPADLIRLSPPGFGAPLPAGFGATVREYRDWLIGELTGFAEPVDLVGHDWGGGHVLNAVMSRPDLVRSWVSDTIGVYDPDYVWHELAQRWQTPGVGEADVAARFGAPLDQRIATLVERGMGEAVAERVAQGQNEAMGRAVIALYTSATRPVMDELGRDLENAARRPGLVLLATEDHVVGTVEQRRRGARRAGARVEVLDGLGHWWMTHDPRRGAEVLTRFWASLDHG
;
A
#
# COMPACT_ATOMS: atom_id res chain seq x y z
N MET A 1 11.74 -16.42 7.54
CA MET A 1 10.99 -15.98 6.35
C MET A 1 11.34 -14.53 6.07
N PRO A 2 11.59 -14.08 4.83
CA PRO A 2 11.70 -12.66 4.52
C PRO A 2 10.34 -11.97 4.66
N ALA A 3 10.34 -10.72 5.13
CA ALA A 3 9.20 -9.82 5.03
C ALA A 3 9.43 -8.78 3.95
N VAL A 4 8.47 -8.68 3.03
CA VAL A 4 8.52 -7.83 1.85
C VAL A 4 7.52 -6.70 2.00
N PHE A 5 7.98 -5.46 1.87
CA PHE A 5 7.20 -4.24 2.06
C PHE A 5 7.00 -3.53 0.72
N VAL A 6 5.75 -3.24 0.37
CA VAL A 6 5.35 -2.60 -0.87
C VAL A 6 4.61 -1.30 -0.54
N HIS A 7 5.22 -0.16 -0.86
CA HIS A 7 4.61 1.15 -0.65
C HIS A 7 3.62 1.51 -1.76
N GLY A 8 2.85 2.59 -1.57
CA GLY A 8 1.84 3.05 -2.50
C GLY A 8 2.13 4.43 -3.09
N ASN A 9 1.07 5.21 -3.25
CA ASN A 9 1.10 6.53 -3.86
C ASN A 9 0.85 7.64 -2.82
N PRO A 10 1.58 8.78 -2.86
CA PRO A 10 2.66 9.14 -3.77
C PRO A 10 4.03 8.94 -3.10
N GLU A 11 4.38 7.69 -2.81
CA GLU A 11 5.44 7.34 -1.87
C GLU A 11 6.71 6.82 -2.55
N THR A 12 7.74 6.66 -1.73
CA THR A 12 8.92 5.85 -2.03
C THR A 12 9.14 4.85 -0.90
N ALA A 13 10.11 3.95 -1.07
CA ALA A 13 10.51 3.00 -0.03
C ALA A 13 10.92 3.67 1.30
N ALA A 14 11.20 4.98 1.31
CA ALA A 14 11.51 5.74 2.52
C ALA A 14 10.34 5.80 3.52
N VAL A 15 9.10 5.58 3.08
CA VAL A 15 7.92 5.54 3.98
C VAL A 15 8.07 4.45 5.06
N TRP A 16 8.83 3.40 4.77
CA TRP A 16 9.06 2.29 5.68
C TRP A 16 10.20 2.50 6.66
N ASP A 17 11.02 3.55 6.51
CA ASP A 17 12.28 3.70 7.23
C ASP A 17 12.13 3.62 8.75
N LEU A 18 11.14 4.33 9.31
CA LEU A 18 10.92 4.37 10.75
C LEU A 18 10.37 3.03 11.29
N LEU A 19 9.42 2.43 10.58
CA LEU A 19 8.85 1.13 10.95
C LEU A 19 9.90 0.01 10.95
N LEU A 20 10.75 -0.03 9.93
CA LEU A 20 11.76 -1.08 9.81
C LEU A 20 12.85 -0.92 10.87
N ALA A 21 13.23 0.31 11.23
CA ALA A 21 14.14 0.56 12.35
C ALA A 21 13.56 0.05 13.68
N GLU A 22 12.26 0.22 13.92
CA GLU A 22 11.59 -0.34 15.12
C GLU A 22 11.54 -1.87 15.10
N LEU A 23 11.28 -2.48 13.94
CA LEU A 23 11.31 -3.94 13.80
C LEU A 23 12.72 -4.51 14.09
N GLU A 24 13.76 -3.89 13.53
CA GLU A 24 15.15 -4.25 13.79
C GLU A 24 15.52 -4.09 15.27
N ALA A 25 15.13 -2.97 15.89
CA ALA A 25 15.39 -2.68 17.29
C ALA A 25 14.68 -3.66 18.24
N ALA A 26 13.48 -4.14 17.88
CA ALA A 26 12.75 -5.13 18.66
C ALA A 26 13.45 -6.50 18.70
N GLY A 27 14.35 -6.81 17.75
CA GLY A 27 15.10 -8.06 17.69
C GLY A 27 14.27 -9.31 17.38
N THR A 28 12.98 -9.14 17.09
CA THR A 28 12.03 -10.19 16.71
C THR A 28 11.59 -10.06 15.25
N ALA A 29 12.29 -9.24 14.46
CA ALA A 29 12.02 -9.08 13.04
C ALA A 29 12.27 -10.38 12.25
N PRO A 30 11.53 -10.57 11.15
CA PRO A 30 11.92 -11.48 10.08
C PRO A 30 13.39 -11.28 9.68
N ALA A 31 14.06 -12.36 9.29
CA ALA A 31 15.52 -12.35 9.03
C ALA A 31 15.95 -11.34 7.96
N ASP A 32 15.08 -11.09 6.98
CA ASP A 32 15.30 -10.12 5.91
C ASP A 32 14.07 -9.20 5.81
N LEU A 33 14.32 -7.88 5.88
CA LEU A 33 13.33 -6.84 5.65
C LEU A 33 13.58 -6.22 4.28
N ILE A 34 12.75 -6.57 3.30
CA ILE A 34 12.96 -6.22 1.89
C ILE A 34 11.92 -5.19 1.46
N ARG A 35 12.34 -4.16 0.74
CA ARG A 35 11.44 -3.12 0.21
C ARG A 35 11.37 -3.27 -1.29
N LEU A 36 10.16 -3.40 -1.83
CA LEU A 36 9.92 -3.32 -3.27
C LEU A 36 9.30 -1.97 -3.60
N SER A 37 9.86 -1.32 -4.62
CA SER A 37 9.36 -0.05 -5.13
C SER A 37 8.60 -0.30 -6.43
N PRO A 38 7.27 -0.07 -6.48
CA PRO A 38 6.51 -0.23 -7.72
C PRO A 38 7.07 0.63 -8.86
N PRO A 39 7.10 0.14 -10.11
CA PRO A 39 7.54 0.92 -11.26
C PRO A 39 6.89 2.31 -11.32
N GLY A 40 7.70 3.37 -11.38
CA GLY A 40 7.23 4.76 -11.34
C GLY A 40 7.04 5.36 -9.94
N PHE A 41 7.06 4.57 -8.88
CA PHE A 41 6.98 5.04 -7.49
C PHE A 41 8.32 4.78 -6.79
N GLY A 42 9.19 5.79 -6.75
CA GLY A 42 10.55 5.64 -6.20
C GLY A 42 11.51 4.77 -7.02
N ALA A 43 11.02 4.09 -8.06
CA ALA A 43 11.77 3.31 -9.04
C ALA A 43 11.55 3.85 -10.47
N PRO A 44 12.48 3.57 -11.42
CA PRO A 44 12.26 3.88 -12.82
C PRO A 44 10.92 3.31 -13.34
N LEU A 45 10.25 4.05 -14.21
CA LEU A 45 9.07 3.57 -14.94
C LEU A 45 9.56 2.95 -16.27
N PRO A 46 9.54 1.61 -16.46
CA PRO A 46 10.05 0.97 -17.66
C PRO A 46 9.26 1.37 -18.90
N ALA A 47 9.94 1.42 -20.05
CA ALA A 47 9.28 1.64 -21.33
C ALA A 47 8.26 0.52 -21.60
N GLY A 48 7.03 0.91 -21.96
CA GLY A 48 5.94 -0.03 -22.23
C GLY A 48 5.19 -0.54 -21.00
N PHE A 49 5.58 -0.17 -19.78
CA PHE A 49 4.80 -0.44 -18.58
C PHE A 49 3.65 0.57 -18.46
N GLY A 50 2.41 0.11 -18.59
CA GLY A 50 1.22 0.95 -18.61
C GLY A 50 0.78 1.48 -17.24
N ALA A 51 1.39 1.02 -16.14
CA ALA A 51 1.06 1.41 -14.77
C ALA A 51 -0.43 1.22 -14.39
N THR A 52 -1.07 0.18 -14.94
CA THR A 52 -2.45 -0.18 -14.58
C THR A 52 -2.51 -1.05 -13.32
N VAL A 53 -3.68 -1.10 -12.66
CA VAL A 53 -3.92 -1.98 -11.49
C VAL A 53 -3.52 -3.44 -11.78
N ARG A 54 -3.78 -3.94 -12.99
CA ARG A 54 -3.45 -5.32 -13.40
C ARG A 54 -1.95 -5.50 -13.67
N GLU A 55 -1.29 -4.51 -14.27
CA GLU A 55 0.15 -4.58 -14.49
C GLU A 55 0.94 -4.52 -13.18
N TYR A 56 0.52 -3.73 -12.19
CA TYR A 56 1.16 -3.77 -10.87
C TYR A 56 0.94 -5.09 -10.14
N ARG A 57 -0.23 -5.73 -10.30
CA ARG A 57 -0.44 -7.11 -9.84
C ARG A 57 0.56 -8.06 -10.49
N ASP A 58 0.68 -8.02 -11.82
CA ASP A 58 1.52 -8.95 -12.56
C ASP A 58 3.01 -8.71 -12.29
N TRP A 59 3.42 -7.44 -12.14
CA TRP A 59 4.75 -7.06 -11.68
C TRP A 59 5.03 -7.67 -10.30
N LEU A 60 4.17 -7.45 -9.31
CA LEU A 60 4.40 -7.96 -7.96
C LEU A 60 4.44 -9.50 -7.92
N ILE A 61 3.58 -10.18 -8.69
CA ILE A 61 3.65 -11.65 -8.85
C ILE A 61 5.02 -12.07 -9.42
N GLY A 62 5.55 -11.31 -10.39
CA GLY A 62 6.88 -11.53 -10.96
C GLY A 62 7.99 -11.39 -9.93
N GLU A 63 8.00 -10.30 -9.16
CA GLU A 63 8.97 -10.09 -8.06
C GLU A 63 8.90 -11.24 -7.03
N LEU A 64 7.68 -11.62 -6.62
CA LEU A 64 7.47 -12.68 -5.64
C LEU A 64 7.91 -14.07 -6.13
N THR A 65 7.87 -14.32 -7.43
CA THR A 65 8.35 -15.59 -8.02
C THR A 65 9.87 -15.73 -7.92
N GLY A 66 10.60 -14.63 -7.72
CA GLY A 66 12.05 -14.65 -7.50
C GLY A 66 12.48 -15.20 -6.14
N PHE A 67 11.57 -15.30 -5.18
CA PHE A 67 11.86 -15.83 -3.85
C PHE A 67 11.83 -17.36 -3.84
N ALA A 68 12.77 -17.98 -3.11
CA ALA A 68 12.83 -19.43 -3.01
C ALA A 68 11.65 -20.03 -2.21
N GLU A 69 11.06 -19.25 -1.31
CA GLU A 69 9.95 -19.65 -0.45
C GLU A 69 8.90 -18.53 -0.35
N PRO A 70 7.62 -18.85 -0.02
CA PRO A 70 6.57 -17.86 0.13
C PRO A 70 6.86 -16.83 1.22
N VAL A 71 6.69 -15.53 0.94
CA VAL A 71 7.12 -14.43 1.84
C VAL A 71 6.02 -13.92 2.77
N ASP A 72 6.37 -13.18 3.82
CA ASP A 72 5.41 -12.34 4.54
C ASP A 72 5.28 -10.99 3.83
N LEU A 73 4.10 -10.67 3.32
CA LEU A 73 3.91 -9.53 2.42
C LEU A 73 3.13 -8.40 3.09
N VAL A 74 3.70 -7.21 3.15
CA VAL A 74 3.08 -6.02 3.77
C VAL A 74 2.91 -4.94 2.72
N GLY A 75 1.69 -4.45 2.55
CA GLY A 75 1.40 -3.36 1.61
C GLY A 75 0.67 -2.19 2.27
N HIS A 76 0.98 -0.98 1.83
CA HIS A 76 0.30 0.26 2.21
C HIS A 76 -0.29 0.97 1.00
N ASP A 77 -1.48 1.55 1.14
CA ASP A 77 -2.16 2.32 0.09
C ASP A 77 -2.27 1.50 -1.20
N TRP A 78 -1.83 1.99 -2.36
CA TRP A 78 -1.80 1.25 -3.61
C TRP A 78 -0.90 0.02 -3.54
N GLY A 79 0.19 0.05 -2.77
CA GLY A 79 0.97 -1.13 -2.44
C GLY A 79 0.13 -2.20 -1.74
N GLY A 80 -0.75 -1.80 -0.81
CA GLY A 80 -1.75 -2.67 -0.19
C GLY A 80 -2.74 -3.28 -1.19
N GLY A 81 -3.10 -2.52 -2.23
CA GLY A 81 -3.96 -2.98 -3.32
C GLY A 81 -3.22 -3.95 -4.25
N HIS A 82 -1.96 -3.67 -4.58
CA HIS A 82 -1.10 -4.57 -5.35
C HIS A 82 -0.92 -5.90 -4.63
N VAL A 83 -0.65 -5.86 -3.32
CA VAL A 83 -0.59 -7.03 -2.43
C VAL A 83 -1.88 -7.83 -2.51
N LEU A 84 -3.04 -7.21 -2.26
CA LEU A 84 -4.33 -7.93 -2.29
C LEU A 84 -4.60 -8.56 -3.66
N ASN A 85 -4.37 -7.82 -4.76
CA ASN A 85 -4.55 -8.35 -6.11
C ASN A 85 -3.62 -9.54 -6.41
N ALA A 86 -2.37 -9.49 -5.95
CA ALA A 86 -1.41 -10.57 -6.10
C ALA A 86 -1.82 -11.79 -5.28
N VAL A 87 -2.20 -11.61 -4.00
CA VAL A 87 -2.63 -12.71 -3.12
C VAL A 87 -3.92 -13.36 -3.59
N MET A 88 -4.91 -12.59 -4.05
CA MET A 88 -6.14 -13.14 -4.62
C MET A 88 -5.88 -14.03 -5.84
N SER A 89 -4.81 -13.74 -6.60
CA SER A 89 -4.48 -14.43 -7.84
C SER A 89 -3.49 -15.59 -7.66
N ARG A 90 -2.50 -15.41 -6.79
CA ARG A 90 -1.37 -16.33 -6.55
C ARG A 90 -1.08 -16.43 -5.05
N PRO A 91 -2.03 -16.94 -4.26
CA PRO A 91 -1.87 -17.07 -2.81
C PRO A 91 -0.72 -18.03 -2.45
N ASP A 92 -0.32 -18.92 -3.36
CA ASP A 92 0.81 -19.82 -3.17
C ASP A 92 2.14 -19.10 -2.93
N LEU A 93 2.32 -17.89 -3.45
CA LEU A 93 3.56 -17.10 -3.35
C LEU A 93 3.76 -16.38 -2.02
N VAL A 94 2.78 -16.38 -1.12
CA VAL A 94 2.87 -15.70 0.17
C VAL A 94 2.62 -16.65 1.33
N ARG A 95 3.38 -16.49 2.41
CA ARG A 95 3.12 -17.14 3.71
C ARG A 95 1.97 -16.44 4.43
N SER A 96 2.01 -15.11 4.46
CA SER A 96 0.99 -14.26 5.05
C SER A 96 0.94 -12.91 4.35
N TRP A 97 -0.13 -12.14 4.56
CA TRP A 97 -0.28 -10.81 3.98
C TRP A 97 -0.86 -9.79 4.95
N VAL A 98 -0.47 -8.53 4.77
CA VAL A 98 -0.96 -7.36 5.50
C VAL A 98 -1.34 -6.25 4.53
N SER A 99 -2.52 -5.64 4.72
CA SER A 99 -2.99 -4.51 3.90
C SER A 99 -3.87 -3.58 4.72
N ASP A 100 -3.74 -2.27 4.53
CA ASP A 100 -4.62 -1.25 5.12
C ASP A 100 -5.72 -0.77 4.16
N THR A 101 -5.60 -1.10 2.87
CA THR A 101 -6.46 -0.50 1.82
C THR A 101 -7.70 -1.32 1.47
N ILE A 102 -7.99 -2.41 2.18
CA ILE A 102 -8.99 -3.41 1.75
C ILE A 102 -10.41 -2.83 1.50
N GLY A 103 -10.73 -1.66 2.08
CA GLY A 103 -12.02 -0.99 1.88
C GLY A 103 -12.26 -0.55 0.43
N VAL A 104 -11.22 -0.36 -0.39
CA VAL A 104 -11.37 0.06 -1.79
C VAL A 104 -12.07 -0.99 -2.68
N TYR A 105 -12.15 -2.23 -2.21
CA TYR A 105 -12.84 -3.35 -2.89
C TYR A 105 -14.31 -3.48 -2.48
N ASP A 106 -14.81 -2.64 -1.58
CA ASP A 106 -16.22 -2.62 -1.21
C ASP A 106 -17.05 -2.03 -2.37
N PRO A 107 -18.20 -2.63 -2.75
CA PRO A 107 -19.03 -2.14 -3.87
C PRO A 107 -19.56 -0.72 -3.66
N ASP A 108 -19.71 -0.28 -2.40
CA ASP A 108 -20.19 1.07 -2.08
C ASP A 108 -19.05 2.06 -1.85
N TYR A 109 -17.79 1.66 -2.06
CA TYR A 109 -16.64 2.56 -1.90
C TYR A 109 -16.67 3.68 -2.95
N VAL A 110 -16.43 4.91 -2.48
CA VAL A 110 -16.27 6.10 -3.31
C VAL A 110 -14.86 6.62 -3.11
N TRP A 111 -14.13 6.79 -4.21
CA TRP A 111 -12.79 7.37 -4.20
C TRP A 111 -12.77 8.73 -3.50
N HIS A 112 -11.72 9.00 -2.72
CA HIS A 112 -11.52 10.33 -2.13
C HIS A 112 -11.39 11.42 -3.21
N GLU A 113 -11.58 12.69 -2.85
CA GLU A 113 -11.67 13.80 -3.81
C GLU A 113 -10.46 13.89 -4.76
N LEU A 114 -9.24 13.70 -4.23
CA LEU A 114 -8.02 13.74 -5.03
C LEU A 114 -7.97 12.62 -6.07
N ALA A 115 -8.44 11.42 -5.75
CA ALA A 115 -8.51 10.30 -6.68
C ALA A 115 -9.55 10.55 -7.78
N GLN A 116 -10.72 11.09 -7.44
CA GLN A 116 -11.73 11.49 -8.43
C GLN A 116 -11.19 12.56 -9.39
N ARG A 117 -10.40 13.51 -8.88
CA ARG A 117 -9.71 14.51 -9.70
C ARG A 117 -8.71 13.85 -10.66
N TRP A 118 -7.89 12.94 -10.17
CA TRP A 118 -6.91 12.21 -10.99
C TRP A 118 -7.53 11.25 -12.00
N GLN A 119 -8.78 10.83 -11.78
CA GLN A 119 -9.58 10.05 -12.74
C GLN A 119 -10.20 10.91 -13.85
N THR A 120 -10.12 12.24 -13.76
CA THR A 120 -10.73 13.16 -14.73
C THR A 120 -9.71 13.55 -15.80
N PRO A 121 -9.90 13.16 -17.08
CA PRO A 121 -8.96 13.47 -18.15
C PRO A 121 -8.68 14.97 -18.30
N GLY A 122 -7.41 15.33 -18.45
CA GLY A 122 -6.91 16.70 -18.55
C GLY A 122 -6.80 17.43 -17.20
N VAL A 123 -7.71 17.17 -16.26
CA VAL A 123 -7.69 17.77 -14.92
C VAL A 123 -6.68 17.06 -14.03
N GLY A 124 -6.67 15.72 -14.06
CA GLY A 124 -5.75 14.91 -13.29
C GLY A 124 -4.31 15.21 -13.62
N GLU A 125 -3.96 15.19 -14.91
CA GLU A 125 -2.61 15.45 -15.42
C GLU A 125 -2.11 16.83 -14.98
N ALA A 126 -2.97 17.86 -15.07
CA ALA A 126 -2.62 19.21 -14.64
C ALA A 126 -2.39 19.31 -13.12
N ASP A 127 -3.25 18.67 -12.31
CA ASP A 127 -3.12 18.65 -10.84
C ASP A 127 -1.84 17.92 -10.40
N VAL A 128 -1.57 16.75 -10.97
CA VAL A 128 -0.37 15.96 -10.67
C VAL A 128 0.90 16.68 -11.10
N ALA A 129 0.91 17.28 -12.29
CA ALA A 129 2.05 18.07 -12.77
C ALA A 129 2.32 19.27 -11.84
N ALA A 130 1.27 19.97 -11.40
CA ALA A 130 1.42 21.08 -10.45
C ALA A 130 1.94 20.58 -9.09
N ARG A 131 1.42 19.47 -8.57
CA ARG A 131 1.85 18.90 -7.28
C ARG A 131 3.30 18.45 -7.29
N PHE A 132 3.71 17.64 -8.27
CA PHE A 132 5.06 17.08 -8.30
C PHE A 132 6.09 18.02 -8.93
N GLY A 133 5.64 19.05 -9.66
CA GLY A 133 6.48 20.15 -10.14
C GLY A 133 6.67 21.29 -9.13
N ALA A 134 5.95 21.29 -8.01
CA ALA A 134 6.09 22.30 -6.97
C ALA A 134 7.50 22.29 -6.31
N PRO A 135 7.95 23.41 -5.74
CA PRO A 135 9.16 23.47 -4.92
C PRO A 135 9.21 22.37 -3.85
N LEU A 136 10.41 21.85 -3.57
CA LEU A 136 10.58 20.70 -2.67
C LEU A 136 10.02 20.97 -1.26
N ASP A 137 10.26 22.15 -0.71
CA ASP A 137 9.74 22.59 0.59
C ASP A 137 8.21 22.57 0.64
N GLN A 138 7.54 23.02 -0.43
CA GLN A 138 6.09 22.95 -0.54
C GLN A 138 5.57 21.50 -0.58
N ARG A 139 6.27 20.62 -1.31
CA ARG A 139 5.90 19.19 -1.39
C ARG A 139 6.07 18.49 -0.04
N ILE A 140 7.14 18.81 0.69
CA ILE A 140 7.37 18.34 2.07
C ILE A 140 6.23 18.80 2.98
N ALA A 141 5.95 20.10 3.01
CA ALA A 141 4.90 20.67 3.85
C ALA A 141 3.55 20.00 3.58
N THR A 142 3.24 19.74 2.31
CA THR A 142 2.00 19.06 1.91
C THR A 142 1.91 17.62 2.40
N LEU A 143 3.02 16.87 2.42
CA LEU A 143 3.04 15.50 2.96
C LEU A 143 2.83 15.52 4.49
N VAL A 144 3.50 16.44 5.18
CA VAL A 144 3.39 16.60 6.64
C VAL A 144 1.99 17.02 7.06
N GLU A 145 1.41 18.02 6.37
CA GLU A 145 0.03 18.48 6.62
C GLU A 145 -0.99 17.35 6.48
N ARG A 146 -0.75 16.42 5.55
CA ARG A 146 -1.62 15.25 5.34
C ARG A 146 -1.35 14.10 6.34
N GLY A 147 -0.39 14.25 7.25
CA GLY A 147 -0.11 13.32 8.34
C GLY A 147 1.12 12.43 8.16
N MET A 148 2.00 12.69 7.20
CA MET A 148 3.27 11.97 7.07
C MET A 148 4.27 12.49 8.10
N GLY A 149 5.00 11.60 8.78
CA GLY A 149 6.05 11.99 9.72
C GLY A 149 7.13 12.86 9.05
N GLU A 150 7.48 13.98 9.67
CA GLU A 150 8.48 14.94 9.15
C GLU A 150 9.82 14.29 8.79
N ALA A 151 10.25 13.32 9.60
CA ALA A 151 11.51 12.59 9.43
C ALA A 151 11.60 11.76 8.13
N VAL A 152 10.48 11.51 7.45
CA VAL A 152 10.44 10.78 6.17
C VAL A 152 9.89 11.61 5.01
N ALA A 153 9.12 12.66 5.29
CA ALA A 153 8.49 13.50 4.28
C ALA A 153 9.47 14.07 3.24
N GLU A 154 10.65 14.53 3.67
CA GLU A 154 11.70 15.00 2.76
C GLU A 154 12.17 13.93 1.77
N ARG A 155 12.50 12.74 2.27
CA ARG A 155 12.99 11.63 1.44
C ARG A 155 11.93 11.13 0.47
N VAL A 156 10.67 11.09 0.90
CA VAL A 156 9.54 10.74 0.02
C VAL A 156 9.35 11.82 -1.04
N ALA A 157 9.34 13.10 -0.65
CA ALA A 157 9.19 14.20 -1.58
C ALA A 157 10.30 14.17 -2.65
N GLN A 158 11.56 13.94 -2.30
CA GLN A 158 12.66 13.87 -3.28
C GLN A 158 12.42 12.85 -4.42
N GLY A 159 11.65 11.79 -4.18
CA GLY A 159 11.29 10.81 -5.21
C GLY A 159 10.08 11.16 -6.08
N GLN A 160 9.31 12.20 -5.72
CA GLN A 160 8.18 12.66 -6.52
C GLN A 160 8.69 13.42 -7.75
N ASN A 161 8.31 12.94 -8.93
CA ASN A 161 8.77 13.45 -10.21
C ASN A 161 7.72 13.22 -11.31
N GLU A 162 8.03 13.64 -12.53
CA GLU A 162 7.13 13.49 -13.68
C GLU A 162 6.79 12.02 -14.00
N ALA A 163 7.72 11.09 -13.81
CA ALA A 163 7.47 9.67 -14.05
C ALA A 163 6.46 9.10 -13.04
N MET A 164 6.58 9.46 -11.76
CA MET A 164 5.57 9.17 -10.75
C MET A 164 4.24 9.79 -11.14
N GLY A 165 4.24 11.03 -11.64
CA GLY A 165 3.02 11.67 -12.11
C GLY A 165 2.29 10.88 -13.20
N ARG A 166 3.01 10.39 -14.21
CA ARG A 166 2.44 9.53 -15.25
C ARG A 166 1.89 8.22 -14.69
N ALA A 167 2.61 7.60 -13.76
CA ALA A 167 2.18 6.37 -13.10
C ALA A 167 0.90 6.59 -12.27
N VAL A 168 0.80 7.70 -11.53
CA VAL A 168 -0.41 8.08 -10.78
C VAL A 168 -1.62 8.18 -11.69
N ILE A 169 -1.52 8.93 -12.79
CA ILE A 169 -2.66 9.11 -13.71
C ILE A 169 -3.10 7.79 -14.31
N ALA A 170 -2.16 6.99 -14.80
CA ALA A 170 -2.48 5.70 -15.40
C ALA A 170 -3.13 4.73 -14.38
N LEU A 171 -2.59 4.69 -13.16
CA LEU A 171 -3.10 3.83 -12.09
C LEU A 171 -4.53 4.19 -11.72
N TYR A 172 -4.78 5.46 -11.37
CA TYR A 172 -6.12 5.89 -10.96
C TYR A 172 -7.15 5.79 -12.07
N THR A 173 -6.76 6.05 -13.32
CA THR A 173 -7.64 5.87 -14.50
C THR A 173 -8.04 4.41 -14.68
N SER A 174 -7.09 3.48 -14.50
CA SER A 174 -7.34 2.04 -14.61
C SER A 174 -8.12 1.44 -13.43
N ALA A 175 -8.27 2.20 -12.33
CA ALA A 175 -8.91 1.81 -11.08
C ALA A 175 -10.36 2.32 -10.94
N THR A 176 -10.95 2.80 -12.02
CA THR A 176 -12.35 3.24 -12.03
C THR A 176 -13.30 2.04 -11.97
N ARG A 177 -14.53 2.25 -11.52
CA ARG A 177 -15.59 1.23 -11.62
C ARG A 177 -15.95 1.04 -13.10
N PRO A 178 -16.18 -0.21 -13.58
CA PRO A 178 -16.37 -1.43 -12.80
C PRO A 178 -15.10 -2.25 -12.50
N VAL A 179 -13.88 -1.79 -12.84
CA VAL A 179 -12.66 -2.60 -12.69
C VAL A 179 -12.42 -3.03 -11.25
N MET A 180 -12.54 -2.12 -10.29
CA MET A 180 -12.35 -2.45 -8.86
C MET A 180 -13.48 -3.34 -8.32
N ASP A 181 -14.70 -3.23 -8.83
CA ASP A 181 -15.80 -4.15 -8.49
C ASP A 181 -15.47 -5.58 -8.93
N GLU A 182 -14.99 -5.73 -10.15
CA GLU A 182 -14.61 -7.02 -10.71
C GLU A 182 -13.49 -7.67 -9.91
N LEU A 183 -12.44 -6.91 -9.60
CA LEU A 183 -11.34 -7.39 -8.75
C LEU A 183 -11.84 -7.75 -7.35
N GLY A 184 -12.75 -6.94 -6.79
CA GLY A 184 -13.34 -7.18 -5.47
C GLY A 184 -14.18 -8.44 -5.37
N ARG A 185 -14.62 -9.07 -6.48
CA ARG A 185 -15.32 -10.36 -6.44
C ARG A 185 -14.42 -11.49 -5.96
N ASP A 186 -13.13 -11.41 -6.24
CA ASP A 186 -12.15 -12.45 -5.90
C ASP A 186 -11.59 -12.33 -4.47
N LEU A 187 -12.10 -11.38 -3.66
CA LEU A 187 -11.56 -11.07 -2.33
C LEU A 187 -11.51 -12.27 -1.38
N GLU A 188 -12.44 -13.21 -1.51
CA GLU A 188 -12.47 -14.45 -0.73
C GLU A 188 -11.28 -15.36 -1.01
N ASN A 189 -10.62 -15.25 -2.17
CA ASN A 189 -9.41 -16.01 -2.46
C ASN A 189 -8.24 -15.63 -1.56
N ALA A 190 -8.23 -14.40 -1.01
CA ALA A 190 -7.19 -13.96 -0.07
C ALA A 190 -7.22 -14.77 1.25
N ALA A 191 -8.35 -15.40 1.61
CA ALA A 191 -8.50 -16.23 2.80
C ALA A 191 -7.69 -17.54 2.73
N ARG A 192 -7.12 -17.88 1.57
CA ARG A 192 -6.23 -19.05 1.41
C ARG A 192 -4.92 -18.90 2.16
N ARG A 193 -4.56 -17.68 2.58
CA ARG A 193 -3.38 -17.38 3.39
C ARG A 193 -3.76 -16.49 4.57
N PRO A 194 -3.09 -16.62 5.73
CA PRO A 194 -3.31 -15.74 6.87
C PRO A 194 -3.17 -14.26 6.49
N GLY A 195 -4.24 -13.50 6.75
CA GLY A 195 -4.32 -12.07 6.44
C GLY A 195 -4.49 -11.20 7.67
N LEU A 196 -3.89 -10.01 7.63
CA LEU A 196 -4.11 -8.93 8.59
C LEU A 196 -4.55 -7.67 7.85
N VAL A 197 -5.65 -7.08 8.31
CA VAL A 197 -6.10 -5.76 7.88
C VAL A 197 -5.77 -4.77 8.98
N LEU A 198 -4.98 -3.76 8.64
CA LEU A 198 -4.71 -2.62 9.53
C LEU A 198 -5.80 -1.57 9.35
N LEU A 199 -6.50 -1.25 10.42
CA LEU A 199 -7.59 -0.29 10.42
C LEU A 199 -7.18 0.94 11.24
N ALA A 200 -6.52 1.88 10.57
CA ALA A 200 -6.23 3.22 11.09
C ALA A 200 -7.52 4.05 11.11
N THR A 201 -7.96 4.53 12.28
CA THR A 201 -9.31 5.13 12.42
C THR A 201 -9.42 6.50 11.77
N GLU A 202 -8.31 7.25 11.72
CA GLU A 202 -8.23 8.57 11.09
C GLU A 202 -7.79 8.49 9.62
N ASP A 203 -7.69 7.28 9.07
CA ASP A 203 -7.56 7.09 7.62
C ASP A 203 -8.95 7.12 6.95
N HIS A 204 -9.16 8.16 6.16
CA HIS A 204 -10.40 8.40 5.41
C HIS A 204 -10.24 8.20 3.90
N VAL A 205 -9.08 7.74 3.41
CA VAL A 205 -8.81 7.62 1.98
C VAL A 205 -8.91 6.19 1.44
N VAL A 206 -9.06 5.19 2.31
CA VAL A 206 -9.15 3.76 1.92
C VAL A 206 -10.47 3.08 2.34
N GLY A 207 -11.51 3.89 2.49
CA GLY A 207 -12.86 3.45 2.83
C GLY A 207 -13.20 3.56 4.32
N THR A 208 -14.49 3.48 4.61
CA THR A 208 -15.03 3.58 5.98
C THR A 208 -14.61 2.39 6.84
N VAL A 209 -14.76 2.53 8.16
CA VAL A 209 -14.51 1.44 9.13
C VAL A 209 -15.37 0.21 8.78
N GLU A 210 -16.62 0.44 8.42
CA GLU A 210 -17.59 -0.61 8.06
C GLU A 210 -17.18 -1.34 6.78
N GLN A 211 -16.76 -0.59 5.75
CA GLN A 211 -16.29 -1.15 4.47
C GLN A 211 -15.03 -1.99 4.67
N ARG A 212 -14.04 -1.45 5.40
CA ARG A 212 -12.81 -2.19 5.73
C ARG A 212 -13.09 -3.48 6.51
N ARG A 213 -13.98 -3.42 7.52
CA ARG A 213 -14.40 -4.63 8.26
C ARG A 213 -15.15 -5.63 7.40
N ARG A 214 -15.96 -5.18 6.43
CA ARG A 214 -16.65 -6.07 5.48
C ARG A 214 -15.65 -6.75 4.55
N GLY A 215 -14.71 -5.98 3.99
CA GLY A 215 -13.61 -6.49 3.19
C GLY A 215 -12.77 -7.52 3.94
N ALA A 216 -12.38 -7.22 5.18
CA ALA A 216 -11.62 -8.15 6.03
C ALA A 216 -12.37 -9.46 6.29
N ARG A 217 -13.68 -9.41 6.58
CA ARG A 217 -14.50 -10.61 6.75
C ARG A 217 -14.53 -11.46 5.47
N ARG A 218 -14.72 -10.84 4.31
CA ARG A 218 -14.72 -11.54 3.01
C ARG A 218 -13.35 -12.17 2.74
N ALA A 219 -12.26 -11.48 3.06
CA ALA A 219 -10.90 -11.98 2.90
C ALA A 219 -10.45 -12.98 3.98
N GLY A 220 -11.31 -13.33 4.95
CA GLY A 220 -10.93 -14.20 6.07
C GLY A 220 -9.80 -13.63 6.96
N ALA A 221 -9.62 -12.31 6.95
CA ALA A 221 -8.48 -11.64 7.58
C ALA A 221 -8.80 -11.18 9.01
N ARG A 222 -7.76 -11.19 9.85
CA ARG A 222 -7.81 -10.54 11.17
C ARG A 222 -7.82 -9.03 10.98
N VAL A 223 -8.39 -8.30 11.93
CA VAL A 223 -8.39 -6.83 11.91
C VAL A 223 -7.68 -6.32 13.15
N GLU A 224 -6.62 -5.55 12.97
CA GLU A 224 -6.02 -4.76 14.05
C GLU A 224 -6.46 -3.31 13.90
N VAL A 225 -7.00 -2.74 14.99
CA VAL A 225 -7.39 -1.33 15.02
C VAL A 225 -6.22 -0.48 15.50
N LEU A 226 -5.79 0.45 14.65
CA LEU A 226 -4.80 1.47 14.94
C LEU A 226 -5.52 2.78 15.29
N ASP A 227 -6.15 2.77 16.46
CA ASP A 227 -6.91 3.91 16.99
C ASP A 227 -6.09 5.20 17.02
N GLY A 228 -6.64 6.28 16.46
CA GLY A 228 -6.01 7.60 16.36
C GLY A 228 -4.95 7.74 15.27
N LEU A 229 -4.57 6.66 14.58
CA LEU A 229 -3.60 6.74 13.49
C LEU A 229 -4.31 7.08 12.17
N GLY A 230 -3.61 7.87 11.35
CA GLY A 230 -4.02 8.23 9.99
C GLY A 230 -3.43 7.31 8.94
N HIS A 231 -3.49 7.76 7.68
CA HIS A 231 -3.06 6.98 6.52
C HIS A 231 -1.63 6.45 6.64
N TRP A 232 -0.66 7.32 6.94
CA TRP A 232 0.75 6.93 7.11
C TRP A 232 1.07 6.45 8.53
N TRP A 233 0.32 5.46 9.01
CA TRP A 233 0.45 4.88 10.36
C TRP A 233 1.88 4.44 10.69
N MET A 234 2.63 3.94 9.70
CA MET A 234 4.02 3.49 9.83
C MET A 234 5.01 4.62 10.10
N THR A 235 4.62 5.86 9.84
CA THR A 235 5.42 7.07 10.09
C THR A 235 4.92 7.83 11.31
N HIS A 236 3.62 7.72 11.61
CA HIS A 236 2.97 8.37 12.74
C HIS A 236 3.29 7.66 14.06
N ASP A 237 3.12 6.33 14.13
CA ASP A 237 3.52 5.52 15.29
C ASP A 237 4.21 4.22 14.81
N PRO A 238 5.48 4.31 14.38
CA PRO A 238 6.22 3.17 13.85
C PRO A 238 6.35 2.02 14.85
N ARG A 239 6.49 2.33 16.15
CA ARG A 239 6.63 1.33 17.20
C ARG A 239 5.35 0.50 17.32
N ARG A 240 4.18 1.14 17.36
CA ARG A 240 2.90 0.41 17.38
C ARG A 240 2.71 -0.44 16.14
N GLY A 241 3.10 0.08 14.96
CA GLY A 241 3.12 -0.69 13.73
C GLY A 241 3.98 -1.95 13.82
N ALA A 242 5.22 -1.81 14.31
CA ALA A 242 6.16 -2.91 14.48
C ALA A 242 5.63 -3.97 15.45
N GLU A 243 5.11 -3.55 16.61
CA GLU A 243 4.53 -4.45 17.61
C GLU A 243 3.36 -5.27 17.05
N VAL A 244 2.49 -4.66 16.24
CA VAL A 244 1.37 -5.34 15.59
C VAL A 244 1.85 -6.39 14.61
N LEU A 245 2.80 -6.03 13.73
CA LEU A 245 3.35 -6.95 12.73
C LEU A 245 4.07 -8.13 13.40
N THR A 246 4.89 -7.86 14.42
CA THR A 246 5.56 -8.91 15.20
C THR A 246 4.56 -9.85 15.87
N ARG A 247 3.51 -9.33 16.53
CA ARG A 247 2.47 -10.19 17.14
C ARG A 247 1.76 -11.04 16.09
N PHE A 248 1.46 -10.46 14.93
CA PHE A 248 0.84 -11.19 13.84
C PHE A 248 1.73 -12.34 13.36
N TRP A 249 2.98 -12.09 13.01
CA TRP A 249 3.89 -13.15 12.54
C TRP A 249 4.15 -14.22 13.60
N ALA A 250 4.35 -13.85 14.86
CA ALA A 250 4.54 -14.82 15.94
C ALA A 250 3.33 -15.76 16.11
N SER A 251 2.12 -15.27 15.84
CA SER A 251 0.92 -16.10 15.90
C SER A 251 0.78 -17.10 14.75
N LEU A 252 1.58 -16.98 13.69
CA LEU A 252 1.59 -17.91 12.56
C LEU A 252 2.49 -19.11 12.81
N ASP A 253 3.54 -18.94 13.62
CA ASP A 253 4.49 -20.01 13.95
C ASP A 253 3.92 -21.02 14.96
N HIS A 254 2.74 -20.73 15.51
CA HIS A 254 2.00 -21.55 16.47
C HIS A 254 0.64 -22.04 15.95
N GLY A 255 0.35 -21.81 14.66
CA GLY A 255 -0.93 -22.10 14.00
C GLY A 255 -0.92 -23.34 13.11
#